data_AF-A0A662PJY0-F1
#
_entry.id   AF-A0A662PJY0-F1
#
_cell.length_a   1.000
_cell.length_b   1.000
_cell.length_c   1.000
_cell.angle_alpha   90.00
_cell.angle_beta   90.00
_cell.angle_gamma   90.00
#
_symmetry.space_group_name_H-M   'P 1'
#
loop_
_entity.id
_entity.type
_entity.pdbx_description
1 polymer ?
#
loop_
_entity_poly.entity_id
_entity_poly.type
_entity_poly.pdbx_seq_one_letter_code
_entity_poly.pdbx_strand_id
1 'polypeptide(L)'
;QIDVVMENLGMREETFNVTLYFGPTFSRMQRVYNLAASESRTISFTWDTSGVTLGTYWITAVIDPVDGELDTDDNACTSLTSATVSARVGGEITALSPLAIVLALMSLIKLMIPLTTLLMIIAAVATVLAAYIIRKKKK
;
A
#
# COMPACT_ATOMS: atom_id res chain seq x y z
N GLN A 1 -17.98 -2.60 0.21
CA GLN A 1 -19.23 -2.93 0.91
C GLN A 1 -19.45 -4.43 0.76
N ILE A 2 -19.92 -5.08 1.82
CA ILE A 2 -20.25 -6.50 1.83
C ILE A 2 -21.65 -6.63 2.38
N ASP A 3 -22.51 -7.33 1.65
CA ASP A 3 -23.90 -7.55 2.05
C ASP A 3 -24.03 -8.95 2.64
N VAL A 4 -24.66 -9.03 3.80
CA VAL A 4 -25.01 -10.29 4.47
C VAL A 4 -26.53 -10.38 4.44
N VAL A 5 -27.02 -11.42 3.78
CA VAL A 5 -28.44 -11.80 3.76
C VAL A 5 -28.62 -12.86 4.83
N MET A 6 -29.53 -12.60 5.76
CA MET A 6 -29.89 -13.54 6.81
C MET A 6 -31.40 -13.78 6.79
N GLU A 7 -31.83 -14.95 7.24
CA GLU A 7 -33.23 -15.35 7.28
C GLU A 7 -33.52 -15.98 8.64
N ASN A 8 -34.61 -15.56 9.28
CA ASN A 8 -35.08 -16.17 10.51
C ASN A 8 -36.04 -17.32 10.17
N LEU A 9 -35.56 -18.56 10.23
CA LEU A 9 -36.38 -19.76 9.94
C LEU A 9 -37.28 -20.19 11.11
N GLY A 10 -37.18 -19.51 12.26
CA GLY A 10 -37.95 -19.78 13.47
C GLY A 10 -39.37 -19.20 13.45
N MET A 11 -40.07 -19.38 14.58
CA MET A 11 -41.44 -18.89 14.80
C MET A 11 -41.50 -17.66 15.72
N ARG A 12 -40.35 -17.15 16.17
CA ARG A 12 -40.26 -16.02 17.10
C ARG A 12 -39.47 -14.89 16.45
N GLU A 13 -39.69 -13.68 16.96
CA GLU A 13 -38.85 -12.53 16.61
C GLU A 13 -37.51 -12.66 17.33
N GLU A 14 -36.42 -12.42 16.60
CA GLU A 14 -35.06 -12.65 17.12
C GLU A 14 -34.18 -11.39 17.07
N THR A 15 -33.24 -11.32 18.02
CA THR A 15 -32.23 -10.25 18.10
C THR A 15 -30.87 -10.88 18.41
N PHE A 16 -29.92 -10.72 17.49
CA PHE A 16 -28.62 -11.38 17.52
C PHE A 16 -27.50 -10.46 17.00
N ASN A 17 -26.26 -10.84 17.25
CA ASN A 17 -25.11 -10.20 16.61
C ASN A 17 -24.76 -10.96 15.35
N VAL A 18 -24.36 -10.21 14.33
CA VAL A 18 -23.69 -10.75 13.15
C VAL A 18 -22.24 -10.27 13.21
N THR A 19 -21.30 -11.20 13.24
CA THR A 19 -19.87 -10.93 13.18
C THR A 19 -19.34 -11.32 11.81
N LEU A 20 -18.83 -10.35 11.06
CA LEU A 20 -18.18 -10.54 9.78
C LEU A 20 -16.66 -10.63 9.97
N TYR A 21 -16.08 -11.77 9.65
CA TYR A 21 -14.64 -12.05 9.70
C TYR A 21 -14.01 -11.87 8.32
N PHE A 22 -12.84 -11.24 8.30
CA PHE A 22 -12.01 -11.03 7.12
C PHE A 22 -10.73 -11.84 7.32
N GLY A 23 -10.77 -13.11 6.94
CA GLY A 23 -9.73 -14.06 7.34
C GLY A 23 -9.59 -14.16 8.88
N PRO A 24 -8.40 -14.51 9.40
CA PRO A 24 -8.20 -14.76 10.83
C PRO A 24 -7.97 -13.49 11.68
N THR A 25 -7.74 -12.34 11.07
CA THR A 25 -7.13 -11.18 11.76
C THR A 25 -8.10 -10.05 12.07
N PHE A 26 -9.13 -9.84 11.26
CA PHE A 26 -10.02 -8.69 11.38
C PHE A 26 -11.48 -9.13 11.39
N SER A 27 -12.28 -8.50 12.25
CA SER A 27 -13.72 -8.77 12.33
C SER A 27 -14.51 -7.49 12.62
N ARG A 28 -15.75 -7.46 12.16
CA ARG A 28 -16.69 -6.38 12.44
C ARG A 28 -18.04 -6.95 12.87
N MET A 29 -18.56 -6.47 13.98
CA MET A 29 -19.85 -6.92 14.51
C MET A 29 -20.92 -5.86 14.30
N GLN A 30 -22.13 -6.31 13.99
CA GLN A 30 -23.34 -5.50 13.93
C GLN A 30 -24.49 -6.22 14.61
N ARG A 31 -25.18 -5.51 15.50
CA ARG A 31 -26.41 -6.01 16.14
C ARG A 31 -27.58 -5.90 15.17
N VAL A 32 -28.36 -6.95 15.07
CA VAL A 32 -29.64 -6.99 14.35
C VAL A 32 -30.74 -7.03 15.39
N TYR A 33 -31.72 -6.14 15.23
CA TYR A 33 -32.88 -6.07 16.13
C TYR A 33 -34.12 -6.54 15.40
N ASN A 34 -34.96 -7.27 16.13
CA ASN A 34 -36.35 -7.56 15.76
C ASN A 34 -36.46 -8.11 14.34
N LEU A 35 -35.72 -9.18 14.03
CA LEU A 35 -35.91 -9.92 12.78
C LEU A 35 -37.12 -10.83 12.96
N ALA A 36 -38.22 -10.51 12.28
CA ALA A 36 -39.47 -11.23 12.46
C ALA A 36 -39.34 -12.69 11.99
N ALA A 37 -40.24 -13.56 12.49
CA ALA A 37 -40.31 -14.94 12.05
C ALA A 37 -40.50 -15.02 10.53
N SER A 38 -39.72 -15.87 9.87
CA SER A 38 -39.69 -16.04 8.41
C SER A 38 -39.29 -14.79 7.62
N GLU A 39 -38.71 -13.77 8.26
CA GLU A 39 -38.20 -12.58 7.58
C GLU A 39 -36.76 -12.83 7.07
N SER A 40 -36.51 -12.43 5.82
CA SER A 40 -35.16 -12.27 5.28
C SER A 40 -34.78 -10.79 5.28
N ARG A 41 -33.57 -10.48 5.75
CA ARG A 41 -33.06 -9.11 5.83
C ARG A 41 -31.61 -9.05 5.39
N THR A 42 -31.28 -8.01 4.64
CA THR A 42 -29.90 -7.71 4.23
C THR A 42 -29.32 -6.61 5.11
N ILE A 43 -28.12 -6.84 5.64
CA ILE A 43 -27.30 -5.80 6.29
C ILE A 43 -25.99 -5.60 5.53
N SER A 44 -25.49 -4.37 5.51
CA SER A 44 -24.24 -4.03 4.82
C SER A 44 -23.14 -3.68 5.80
N PHE A 45 -21.97 -4.28 5.59
CA PHE A 45 -20.73 -3.92 6.26
C PHE A 45 -19.83 -3.08 5.34
N THR A 46 -19.29 -1.99 5.87
CA THR A 46 -18.21 -1.25 5.23
C THR A 46 -16.87 -1.83 5.70
N TRP A 47 -16.04 -2.25 4.74
CA TRP A 47 -14.68 -2.70 4.99
C TRP A 47 -13.70 -1.61 4.56
N ASP A 48 -13.07 -0.97 5.55
CA ASP A 48 -11.93 -0.09 5.33
C ASP A 48 -10.66 -0.95 5.27
N THR A 49 -10.00 -0.97 4.12
CA THR A 49 -8.77 -1.73 3.89
C THR A 49 -7.50 -0.92 4.22
N SER A 50 -7.65 0.29 4.73
CA SER A 50 -6.53 1.12 5.18
C SER A 50 -5.77 0.43 6.32
N GLY A 51 -4.47 0.18 6.10
CA GLY A 51 -3.63 -0.50 7.08
C GLY A 51 -3.85 -2.01 7.18
N VAL A 52 -4.77 -2.59 6.39
CA VAL A 52 -4.92 -4.05 6.30
C VAL A 52 -3.75 -4.63 5.52
N THR A 53 -3.18 -5.74 6.02
CA THR A 53 -2.07 -6.42 5.35
C THR A 53 -2.47 -6.88 3.95
N LEU A 54 -1.54 -6.81 3.00
CA LEU A 54 -1.79 -7.30 1.64
C LEU A 54 -2.04 -8.81 1.67
N GLY A 55 -3.01 -9.27 0.88
CA GLY A 55 -3.36 -10.68 0.84
C GLY A 55 -4.76 -10.94 0.30
N THR A 56 -5.13 -12.22 0.34
CA THR A 56 -6.44 -12.71 -0.07
C THR A 56 -7.22 -13.13 1.17
N TYR A 57 -8.43 -12.62 1.29
CA TYR A 57 -9.30 -12.76 2.46
C TYR A 57 -10.59 -13.47 2.06
N TRP A 58 -10.87 -14.58 2.74
CA TRP A 58 -12.18 -15.21 2.73
C TRP A 58 -13.04 -14.52 3.78
N ILE A 59 -14.27 -14.18 3.41
CA ILE A 59 -15.17 -13.42 4.28
C ILE A 59 -16.19 -14.38 4.86
N THR A 60 -16.26 -14.46 6.18
CA THR A 60 -17.21 -15.35 6.88
C THR A 60 -18.13 -14.53 7.76
N ALA A 61 -19.43 -14.60 7.52
CA ALA A 61 -20.45 -14.07 8.43
C ALA A 61 -20.82 -15.16 9.44
N VAL A 62 -20.85 -14.81 10.73
CA VAL A 62 -21.27 -15.69 11.82
C VAL A 62 -22.35 -14.99 12.63
N ILE A 63 -23.43 -15.69 12.91
CA ILE A 63 -24.55 -15.23 13.73
C ILE A 63 -24.44 -15.86 15.11
N ASP A 64 -24.65 -15.07 16.16
CA ASP A 64 -24.75 -15.60 17.52
C ASP A 64 -26.02 -16.45 17.65
N PRO A 65 -25.94 -17.66 18.26
CA PRO A 65 -27.14 -18.45 18.51
C PRO A 65 -28.19 -17.70 19.32
N VAL A 66 -29.46 -17.95 19.01
CA VAL A 66 -30.61 -17.36 19.72
C VAL A 66 -31.28 -18.35 20.67
N ASP A 67 -32.08 -17.85 21.61
CA ASP A 67 -32.68 -18.70 22.65
C ASP A 67 -33.69 -19.69 22.05
N GLY A 68 -33.49 -20.97 22.32
CA GLY A 68 -34.34 -22.04 21.80
C GLY A 68 -34.03 -22.47 20.36
N GLU A 69 -32.97 -21.93 19.74
CA GLU A 69 -32.43 -22.43 18.47
C GLU A 69 -31.79 -23.81 18.67
N LEU A 70 -32.18 -24.78 17.84
CA LEU A 70 -31.72 -26.17 17.94
C LEU A 70 -30.69 -26.54 16.86
N ASP A 71 -30.77 -25.87 15.72
CA ASP A 71 -29.83 -26.02 14.61
C ASP A 71 -29.04 -24.72 14.50
N THR A 72 -27.72 -24.80 14.70
CA THR A 72 -26.82 -23.65 14.61
C THR A 72 -25.77 -23.85 13.51
N ASP A 73 -25.86 -24.93 12.74
CA ASP A 73 -24.87 -25.26 11.71
C ASP A 73 -24.96 -24.29 10.52
N ASP A 74 -26.11 -23.65 10.33
CA ASP A 74 -26.37 -22.63 9.31
C ASP A 74 -26.07 -21.19 9.77
N ASN A 75 -25.66 -20.99 11.02
CA ASN A 75 -25.29 -19.68 11.55
C ASN A 75 -23.93 -19.17 11.04
N ALA A 76 -23.23 -19.92 10.20
CA ALA A 76 -21.98 -19.49 9.58
C ALA A 76 -22.01 -19.65 8.05
N CYS A 77 -21.68 -18.56 7.33
CA CYS A 77 -21.61 -18.56 5.88
C CYS A 77 -20.31 -17.92 5.40
N THR A 78 -19.55 -18.63 4.57
CA THR A 78 -18.30 -18.12 3.96
C THR A 78 -18.53 -17.77 2.50
N SER A 79 -17.99 -16.62 2.07
CA SER A 79 -18.10 -16.13 0.71
C SER A 79 -17.52 -17.12 -0.30
N LEU A 80 -18.21 -17.30 -1.43
CA LEU A 80 -17.72 -18.15 -2.53
C LEU A 80 -16.49 -17.57 -3.24
N THR A 81 -16.34 -16.24 -3.16
CA THR A 81 -15.21 -15.51 -3.72
C THR A 81 -14.43 -14.84 -2.59
N SER A 82 -13.11 -14.83 -2.75
CA SER A 82 -12.22 -14.12 -1.85
C SER A 82 -12.05 -12.66 -2.29
N ALA A 83 -11.83 -11.76 -1.32
CA ALA A 83 -11.43 -10.40 -1.61
C ALA A 83 -9.91 -10.24 -1.53
N THR A 84 -9.31 -9.50 -2.46
CA THR A 84 -7.85 -9.29 -2.50
C THR A 84 -7.51 -7.86 -2.13
N VAL A 85 -6.76 -7.69 -1.05
CA VAL A 85 -6.11 -6.43 -0.69
C VAL A 85 -4.73 -6.44 -1.33
N SER A 86 -4.54 -5.58 -2.33
CA SER A 86 -3.25 -5.41 -3.00
C SER A 86 -2.87 -3.94 -3.02
N ALA A 87 -1.58 -3.66 -2.97
CA ALA A 87 -1.02 -2.35 -3.23
C ALA A 87 -0.38 -2.35 -4.61
N ARG A 88 -0.59 -1.28 -5.38
CA ARG A 88 0.21 -1.03 -6.57
C ARG A 88 1.55 -0.44 -6.13
N VAL A 89 2.65 -1.10 -6.48
CA VAL A 89 3.98 -0.50 -6.44
C VAL A 89 4.31 -0.04 -7.86
N GLY A 90 4.57 1.26 -8.03
CA GLY A 90 4.93 1.84 -9.32
C GLY A 90 4.34 3.23 -9.53
N GLY A 91 5.01 4.24 -8.97
CA GLY A 91 5.10 5.50 -9.71
C GLY A 91 5.93 5.19 -10.95
N GLU A 92 5.46 5.60 -12.11
CA GLU A 92 6.26 5.55 -13.33
C GLU A 92 7.58 6.29 -13.05
N ILE A 93 8.73 5.61 -13.18
CA ILE A 93 9.98 6.33 -13.41
C ILE A 93 9.86 6.84 -14.84
N THR A 94 9.05 7.88 -15.02
CA THR A 94 9.12 8.69 -16.23
C THR A 94 10.58 9.12 -16.30
N ALA A 95 11.23 8.81 -17.43
CA ALA A 95 12.60 9.21 -17.69
C ALA A 95 12.86 10.60 -17.11
N LEU A 96 13.98 10.76 -16.37
CA LEU A 96 14.35 12.01 -15.69
C LEU A 96 13.81 13.20 -16.48
N SER A 97 12.87 13.95 -15.90
CA SER A 97 12.25 15.05 -16.61
C SER A 97 13.34 15.92 -17.28
N PRO A 98 13.06 16.59 -18.41
CA PRO A 98 14.04 17.46 -19.04
C PRO A 98 14.71 18.42 -18.05
N LEU A 99 13.97 18.89 -17.04
CA LEU A 99 14.49 19.72 -15.95
C LEU A 99 15.48 18.97 -15.04
N ALA A 100 15.21 17.72 -14.66
CA ALA A 100 16.11 16.91 -13.86
C ALA A 100 17.42 16.59 -14.61
N ILE A 101 17.35 16.35 -15.92
CA ILE A 101 18.53 16.17 -16.78
C ILE A 101 19.35 17.46 -16.82
N VAL A 102 18.71 18.62 -17.04
CA VAL A 102 19.39 19.93 -17.06
C VAL A 102 20.07 20.22 -15.72
N LEU A 103 19.41 19.98 -14.59
CA LEU A 103 19.99 20.17 -13.25
C LEU A 103 21.20 19.25 -13.01
N ALA A 104 21.12 17.98 -13.43
CA ALA A 104 22.23 17.04 -13.32
C ALA A 104 23.43 17.45 -14.19
N LEU A 105 23.18 17.89 -15.43
CA LEU A 105 24.23 18.37 -16.33
C LEU A 105 24.87 19.66 -15.80
N MET A 106 24.09 20.60 -15.28
CA MET A 106 24.61 21.82 -14.64
C MET A 106 25.49 21.49 -13.43
N SER A 107 25.11 20.50 -12.63
CA SER A 107 25.91 20.02 -11.49
C SER A 107 27.24 19.41 -11.97
N LEU A 108 27.21 18.58 -13.01
CA LEU A 108 28.41 17.98 -13.60
C LEU A 108 29.36 19.02 -14.20
N ILE A 109 28.83 20.03 -14.90
CA ILE A 109 29.63 21.12 -15.46
C ILE A 109 30.35 21.90 -14.34
N LYS A 110 29.66 22.19 -13.23
CA LYS A 110 30.27 22.85 -12.06
C LYS A 110 31.44 22.05 -11.48
N LEU A 111 31.42 20.72 -11.56
CA LEU A 111 32.52 19.86 -11.10
C LEU A 111 33.69 19.85 -12.07
N MET A 112 33.43 19.95 -13.38
CA MET A 112 34.48 19.87 -14.42
C MET A 112 35.29 21.18 -14.56
N ILE A 113 34.67 22.34 -14.35
CA ILE A 113 35.35 23.66 -14.43
C ILE A 113 36.58 23.78 -13.51
N PRO A 114 36.52 23.46 -12.20
CA PRO A 114 37.69 23.54 -11.34
C PRO A 114 38.79 22.54 -11.75
N LEU A 115 38.43 21.38 -12.28
CA LEU A 115 39.41 20.39 -12.73
C LEU A 115 40.17 20.87 -13.97
N THR A 116 39.48 21.46 -14.94
CA THR A 116 40.12 22.00 -16.15
C THR A 116 41.00 23.21 -15.82
N THR A 117 40.53 24.11 -14.95
CA THR A 117 41.33 25.26 -14.50
C THR A 117 42.58 24.84 -13.73
N LEU A 118 42.49 23.82 -12.87
CA LEU A 118 43.65 23.25 -12.18
C LEU A 118 44.67 22.66 -13.17
N LEU A 119 44.21 21.92 -14.18
CA LEU A 119 45.08 21.34 -15.20
C LEU A 119 45.85 22.41 -15.98
N MET A 120 45.17 23.51 -16.33
CA MET A 120 45.77 24.66 -17.01
C MET A 120 46.85 25.34 -16.14
N ILE A 121 46.60 25.49 -14.84
CA ILE A 121 47.59 26.06 -13.90
C ILE A 121 48.82 25.15 -13.81
N ILE A 122 48.64 23.83 -13.70
CA ILE A 122 49.75 22.87 -13.65
C ILE A 122 50.60 22.96 -14.92
N ALA A 123 49.97 23.01 -16.10
CA ALA A 123 50.68 23.14 -17.37
C ALA A 123 51.48 24.45 -17.48
N ALA A 124 50.87 25.58 -17.05
CA ALA A 124 51.55 26.87 -17.02
C ALA A 124 52.78 26.85 -16.10
N VAL A 125 52.65 26.32 -14.88
CA VAL A 125 53.75 26.20 -13.92
C VAL A 125 54.87 25.32 -14.47
N ALA A 126 54.55 24.16 -15.04
CA ALA A 126 55.54 23.26 -15.64
C ALA A 126 56.36 23.97 -16.74
N THR A 127 55.69 24.77 -17.57
CA THR A 127 56.32 25.53 -18.66
C THR A 127 57.27 26.61 -18.12
N VAL A 128 56.85 27.36 -17.10
CA VAL A 128 57.69 28.37 -16.42
C VAL A 128 58.88 27.71 -15.74
N LEU A 129 58.68 26.57 -15.07
CA LEU A 129 59.75 25.83 -14.39
C LEU A 129 60.79 25.32 -15.40
N ALA A 130 60.33 24.75 -16.53
CA ALA A 130 61.21 24.32 -17.62
C ALA A 130 62.03 25.48 -18.16
N ALA A 131 61.41 26.64 -18.43
CA ALA A 131 62.10 27.85 -18.88
C ALA A 131 63.14 28.35 -17.84
N TYR A 132 62.80 28.31 -16.56
CA TYR A 132 63.71 28.69 -15.46
C TYR A 132 64.94 27.77 -15.39
N ILE A 133 64.73 26.45 -15.44
CA ILE A 133 65.82 25.45 -15.42
C ILE A 133 66.76 25.66 -16.61
N ILE A 134 66.21 25.87 -17.81
CA ILE A 134 67.01 26.15 -19.02
C ILE A 134 67.82 27.44 -18.85
N ARG A 135 67.22 28.51 -18.32
CA ARG A 135 67.91 29.79 -18.08
C ARG A 135 69.03 29.67 -17.04
N LYS A 136 68.82 28.90 -15.97
CA LYS A 136 69.82 28.67 -14.91
C LYS A 136 71.01 27.85 -15.44
N LYS A 137 70.80 26.86 -16.31
CA LYS A 137 71.90 26.09 -16.93
C LYS A 137 72.75 26.91 -17.92
N LYS A 138 72.21 28.01 -18.45
CA LYS A 138 72.92 28.91 -19.39
C LYS A 138 73.68 30.05 -18.71
N LYS A 139 73.52 30.25 -17.41
CA LYS A 139 74.28 31.20 -16.59
C LYS A 139 75.37 30.46 -15.84
#